data_AF-A0A9W9K6I6-F1
#
_entry.id   AF-A0A9W9K6I6-F1
#
_cell.length_a   1.000
_cell.length_b   1.000
_cell.length_c   1.000
_cell.angle_alpha   90.00
_cell.angle_beta   90.00
_cell.angle_gamma   90.00
#
_symmetry.space_group_name_H-M   'P 1'
#
loop_
_entity.id
_entity.type
_entity.pdbx_description
1 polymer ?
#
loop_
_entity_poly.entity_id
_entity_poly.type
_entity_poly.pdbx_seq_one_letter_code
_entity_poly.pdbx_strand_id
1 'polypeptide(L)'
;MNSDFKADSRIPQIHIIQCSVIAMNKPGRTERKLSVSQRKLSISQHCEFSDAIVYDEDSELVKAGTVAALVEHLTRHDKLDAAFNRTFLTTYKYFLTTTELVNLLIDRFECTPPVIFNPVQIAEWSSRIKPLVRIRVLNVFRQWLESFWIEPIGSDATTTQELLKIKSFVYRITDASEAAAARQLLSIIQCRLEGVVDIKTFQASLSNAPKPILPRKLNKIQFMKVDAKELARQLTILEASMFRKIQPAELLNKAWQKKNVVSVPGPAPNVRASIRFSNQLSNWVVALVLAESDLKKRTQVIGHLINVASVSQSPVSCSTIVQS
;
A
#
# COMPACT_ATOMS: atom_id res chain seq x y z
N MET A 1 -51.68 -5.70 -4.55
CA MET A 1 -51.22 -5.11 -5.82
C MET A 1 -49.75 -4.76 -5.65
N ASN A 2 -48.87 -5.58 -6.25
CA ASN A 2 -47.44 -5.32 -6.31
C ASN A 2 -47.20 -4.12 -7.22
N SER A 3 -46.48 -3.12 -6.74
CA SER A 3 -45.87 -2.10 -7.57
C SER A 3 -44.39 -2.00 -7.22
N ASP A 4 -43.58 -2.59 -8.10
CA ASP A 4 -42.13 -2.54 -8.12
C ASP A 4 -41.62 -1.09 -8.14
N PHE A 5 -40.92 -0.67 -7.09
CA PHE A 5 -40.07 0.51 -7.12
C PHE A 5 -38.63 0.04 -7.35
N LYS A 6 -38.22 -0.01 -8.63
CA LYS A 6 -36.84 -0.21 -9.04
C LYS A 6 -36.00 0.95 -8.50
N ALA A 7 -35.22 0.68 -7.45
CA ALA A 7 -34.18 1.60 -7.00
C ALA A 7 -33.06 1.66 -8.05
N ASP A 8 -32.92 2.83 -8.65
CA ASP A 8 -31.89 3.17 -9.64
C ASP A 8 -30.50 3.08 -9.00
N SER A 9 -29.76 2.02 -9.33
CA SER A 9 -28.44 1.70 -8.81
C SER A 9 -27.33 2.51 -9.51
N ARG A 10 -27.45 3.84 -9.51
CA ARG A 10 -26.39 4.74 -9.99
C ARG A 10 -25.41 5.05 -8.86
N ILE A 11 -24.53 4.08 -8.61
CA ILE A 11 -23.29 4.28 -7.84
C ILE A 11 -22.40 5.21 -8.67
N PRO A 12 -21.89 6.34 -8.12
CA PRO A 12 -20.90 7.15 -8.84
C PRO A 12 -19.65 6.30 -9.09
N GLN A 13 -19.36 6.04 -10.37
CA GLN A 13 -18.17 5.34 -10.80
C GLN A 13 -16.94 6.16 -10.43
N ILE A 14 -16.23 5.75 -9.39
CA ILE A 14 -14.86 6.20 -9.14
C ILE A 14 -14.02 5.58 -10.26
N HIS A 15 -13.70 6.37 -11.28
CA HIS A 15 -12.75 6.01 -12.33
C HIS A 15 -11.35 5.91 -11.71
N ILE A 16 -11.01 4.73 -11.17
CA ILE A 16 -9.64 4.37 -10.82
C ILE A 16 -9.01 3.77 -12.08
N ILE A 17 -8.01 4.47 -12.59
CA ILE A 17 -7.22 4.17 -13.77
C ILE A 17 -6.84 2.68 -13.80
N GLN A 18 -7.38 1.94 -14.77
CA GLN A 18 -7.00 0.57 -15.06
C GLN A 18 -5.68 0.56 -15.82
N CYS A 19 -4.56 0.28 -15.14
CA CYS A 19 -3.38 -0.24 -15.82
C CYS A 19 -3.56 -1.74 -16.03
N SER A 20 -3.85 -2.14 -17.26
CA SER A 20 -3.94 -3.54 -17.68
C SER A 20 -2.54 -4.02 -18.09
N VAL A 21 -1.95 -4.94 -17.32
CA VAL A 21 -0.75 -5.66 -17.77
C VAL A 21 -1.22 -6.85 -18.60
N ILE A 22 -1.10 -6.73 -19.92
CA ILE A 22 -1.36 -7.81 -20.88
C ILE A 22 -0.03 -8.52 -21.15
N ALA A 23 0.07 -9.78 -20.73
CA ALA A 23 1.16 -10.67 -21.15
C ALA A 23 0.79 -11.30 -22.50
N MET A 24 1.52 -10.97 -23.56
CA MET A 24 1.43 -11.64 -24.85
C MET A 24 2.78 -12.25 -25.24
N ASN A 25 2.71 -13.50 -25.68
CA ASN A 25 3.81 -14.37 -26.04
C ASN A 25 3.84 -14.50 -27.57
N LYS A 26 4.93 -14.07 -28.25
CA LYS A 26 5.51 -14.70 -29.46
C LYS A 26 6.72 -13.94 -30.02
N PRO A 27 7.65 -14.62 -30.73
CA PRO A 27 8.99 -14.11 -31.05
C PRO A 27 9.16 -13.63 -32.50
N GLY A 28 10.11 -12.71 -32.74
CA GLY A 28 10.55 -12.39 -34.11
C GLY A 28 11.45 -11.16 -34.30
N ARG A 29 12.77 -11.39 -34.21
CA ARG A 29 13.82 -10.98 -35.16
C ARG A 29 14.42 -9.54 -35.20
N THR A 30 15.75 -9.57 -35.03
CA THR A 30 16.85 -8.87 -35.75
C THR A 30 17.36 -7.50 -35.29
N GLU A 31 18.59 -7.56 -34.76
CA GLU A 31 19.53 -6.51 -34.39
C GLU A 31 19.97 -5.60 -35.55
N ARG A 32 20.30 -4.34 -35.23
CA ARG A 32 21.39 -3.58 -35.88
C ARG A 32 22.19 -2.80 -34.84
N LYS A 33 23.50 -3.05 -34.81
CA LYS A 33 24.51 -2.42 -33.96
C LYS A 33 24.82 -0.99 -34.40
N LEU A 34 25.07 -0.10 -33.43
CA LEU A 34 25.96 1.05 -33.58
C LEU A 34 26.73 1.29 -32.27
N SER A 35 28.04 1.47 -32.43
CA SER A 35 29.10 1.42 -31.43
C SER A 35 29.41 2.78 -30.81
N VAL A 36 29.56 2.87 -29.49
CA VAL A 36 30.21 4.02 -28.82
C VAL A 36 31.00 3.58 -27.57
N SER A 37 32.31 3.89 -27.59
CA SER A 37 33.27 4.08 -26.47
C SER A 37 33.48 2.95 -25.43
N GLN A 38 34.61 2.24 -25.58
CA GLN A 38 34.90 0.90 -25.03
C GLN A 38 35.68 0.81 -23.71
N ARG A 39 35.87 1.85 -22.87
CA ARG A 39 36.85 1.71 -21.75
C ARG A 39 36.42 2.10 -20.33
N LYS A 40 35.17 2.52 -20.10
CA LYS A 40 34.61 2.73 -18.74
C LYS A 40 33.23 2.08 -18.50
N LEU A 41 32.70 1.33 -19.48
CA LEU A 41 31.32 0.83 -19.50
C LEU A 41 31.14 -0.64 -19.08
N SER A 42 32.21 -1.40 -18.88
CA SER A 42 32.12 -2.87 -19.02
C SER A 42 31.49 -3.64 -17.86
N ILE A 43 31.17 -3.03 -16.72
CA ILE A 43 30.59 -3.76 -15.57
C ILE A 43 29.24 -3.19 -15.14
N SER A 44 29.04 -1.87 -15.27
CA SER A 44 27.77 -1.22 -14.92
C SER A 44 26.59 -1.63 -15.81
N GLN A 45 26.85 -2.24 -16.98
CA GLN A 45 25.81 -2.67 -17.92
C GLN A 45 25.41 -4.16 -17.79
N HIS A 46 26.04 -4.92 -16.90
CA HIS A 46 25.78 -6.36 -16.81
C HIS A 46 24.69 -6.63 -15.76
N CYS A 47 23.44 -6.49 -16.19
CA CYS A 47 22.31 -7.11 -15.50
C CYS A 47 22.28 -8.60 -15.86
N GLU A 48 22.15 -9.48 -14.87
CA GLU A 48 22.11 -10.93 -15.06
C GLU A 48 20.93 -11.34 -15.95
N PHE A 49 19.83 -10.58 -15.91
CA PHE A 49 18.61 -10.81 -16.68
C PHE A 49 18.20 -9.61 -17.56
N SER A 50 19.15 -8.95 -18.24
CA SER A 50 18.86 -7.77 -19.08
C SER A 50 17.76 -8.03 -20.13
N ASP A 51 17.66 -9.23 -20.68
CA ASP A 51 16.68 -9.56 -21.74
C ASP A 51 15.29 -9.91 -21.19
N ALA A 52 15.17 -10.08 -19.87
CA ALA A 52 13.93 -10.48 -19.22
C ALA A 52 13.16 -9.29 -18.62
N ILE A 53 13.67 -8.07 -18.77
CA ILE A 53 13.01 -6.83 -18.40
C ILE A 53 12.71 -6.00 -19.65
N VAL A 54 11.50 -5.49 -19.75
CA VAL A 54 11.03 -4.67 -20.85
C VAL A 54 10.85 -3.26 -20.33
N TYR A 55 11.56 -2.31 -20.92
CA TYR A 55 11.42 -0.89 -20.64
C TYR A 55 10.41 -0.25 -21.59
N ASP A 56 9.80 0.83 -21.14
CA ASP A 56 8.97 1.68 -21.97
C ASP A 56 9.85 2.57 -22.85
N GLU A 57 9.51 2.66 -24.15
CA GLU A 57 10.35 3.29 -25.18
C GLU A 57 10.54 4.79 -24.93
N ASP A 58 9.54 5.44 -24.32
CA ASP A 58 9.53 6.89 -24.12
C ASP A 58 10.02 7.35 -22.74
N SER A 59 10.04 6.46 -21.73
CA SER A 59 10.19 6.88 -20.32
C SER A 59 11.31 6.18 -19.54
N GLU A 60 12.04 5.23 -20.15
CA GLU A 60 13.00 4.35 -19.46
C GLU A 60 12.42 3.61 -18.23
N LEU A 61 11.09 3.62 -18.06
CA LEU A 61 10.41 2.96 -16.95
C LEU A 61 10.24 1.48 -17.23
N VAL A 62 10.25 0.66 -16.18
CA VAL A 62 9.98 -0.77 -16.32
C VAL A 62 8.51 -0.97 -16.69
N LYS A 63 8.29 -1.55 -17.88
CA LYS A 63 6.96 -1.89 -18.41
C LYS A 63 6.53 -3.30 -18.02
N ALA A 64 7.45 -4.26 -18.10
CA ALA A 64 7.21 -5.65 -17.73
C ALA A 64 8.53 -6.35 -17.40
N GLY A 65 8.46 -7.52 -16.77
CA GLY A 65 9.61 -8.40 -16.62
C GLY A 65 9.25 -9.70 -15.94
N THR A 66 10.15 -10.67 -15.98
CA THR A 66 10.00 -11.87 -15.14
C THR A 66 10.16 -11.50 -13.67
N VAL A 67 9.59 -12.31 -12.78
CA VAL A 67 9.71 -12.12 -11.32
C VAL A 67 11.18 -11.96 -10.88
N ALA A 68 12.07 -12.81 -11.38
CA ALA A 68 13.49 -12.74 -11.07
C ALA A 68 14.13 -11.43 -11.55
N ALA A 69 13.81 -10.99 -12.78
CA ALA A 69 14.32 -9.73 -13.32
C ALA A 69 13.81 -8.50 -12.55
N LEU A 70 12.55 -8.52 -12.08
CA LEU A 70 12.01 -7.45 -11.25
C LEU A 70 12.69 -7.37 -9.88
N VAL A 71 13.03 -8.51 -9.25
CA VAL A 71 13.79 -8.55 -7.99
C VAL A 71 15.25 -8.12 -8.19
N GLU A 72 15.85 -8.45 -9.33
CA GLU A 72 17.14 -7.88 -9.72
C GLU A 72 17.04 -6.36 -9.87
N HIS A 73 16.03 -5.84 -10.58
CA HIS A 73 15.83 -4.39 -10.74
C HIS A 73 15.62 -3.68 -9.39
N LEU A 74 14.85 -4.31 -8.49
CA LEU A 74 14.62 -3.85 -7.10
C LEU A 74 15.93 -3.70 -6.30
N THR A 75 16.94 -4.51 -6.62
CA THR A 75 18.22 -4.61 -5.89
C THR A 75 19.42 -4.19 -6.72
N ARG A 76 19.20 -3.34 -7.73
CA ARG A 76 20.24 -2.83 -8.64
C ARG A 76 21.41 -2.19 -7.90
N HIS A 77 22.60 -2.57 -8.33
CA HIS A 77 23.86 -2.08 -7.76
C HIS A 77 24.26 -0.72 -8.35
N ASP A 78 23.83 -0.43 -9.58
CA ASP A 78 24.22 0.73 -10.38
C ASP A 78 23.33 1.96 -10.11
N LYS A 79 22.01 1.77 -10.01
CA LYS A 79 21.02 2.85 -9.85
C LYS A 79 19.94 2.45 -8.84
N LEU A 80 19.56 3.40 -7.98
CA LEU A 80 18.39 3.24 -7.11
C LEU A 80 17.15 3.82 -7.81
N ASP A 81 16.13 2.99 -7.97
CA ASP A 81 14.82 3.40 -8.49
C ASP A 81 13.79 3.41 -7.35
N ALA A 82 13.76 4.51 -6.59
CA ALA A 82 12.88 4.61 -5.42
C ALA A 82 11.39 4.53 -5.78
N ALA A 83 11.01 5.02 -6.97
CA ALA A 83 9.63 4.96 -7.46
C ALA A 83 9.23 3.52 -7.79
N PHE A 84 10.07 2.79 -8.51
CA PHE A 84 9.87 1.36 -8.73
C PHE A 84 9.81 0.58 -7.43
N ASN A 85 10.76 0.79 -6.51
CA ASN A 85 10.81 0.05 -5.23
C ASN A 85 9.50 0.23 -4.44
N ARG A 86 8.99 1.47 -4.35
CA ARG A 86 7.71 1.76 -3.70
C ARG A 86 6.55 1.06 -4.41
N THR A 87 6.47 1.14 -5.73
CA THR A 87 5.42 0.51 -6.53
C THR A 87 5.46 -1.01 -6.38
N PHE A 88 6.63 -1.62 -6.53
CA PHE A 88 6.85 -3.06 -6.37
C PHE A 88 6.44 -3.52 -4.96
N LEU A 89 6.97 -2.92 -3.89
CA LEU A 89 6.64 -3.34 -2.52
C LEU A 89 5.17 -3.09 -2.15
N THR A 90 4.49 -2.16 -2.80
CA THR A 90 3.05 -1.92 -2.63
C THR A 90 2.20 -2.98 -3.34
N THR A 91 2.67 -3.49 -4.48
CA THR A 91 1.83 -4.26 -5.43
C THR A 91 2.27 -5.70 -5.66
N TYR A 92 3.43 -6.14 -5.12
CA TYR A 92 3.98 -7.48 -5.37
C TYR A 92 2.99 -8.60 -5.05
N LYS A 93 2.13 -8.43 -4.03
CA LYS A 93 1.09 -9.39 -3.64
C LYS A 93 0.09 -9.72 -4.76
N TYR A 94 0.11 -8.97 -5.86
CA TYR A 94 -0.66 -9.28 -7.07
C TYR A 94 -0.07 -10.45 -7.87
N PHE A 95 1.25 -10.66 -7.84
CA PHE A 95 1.95 -11.65 -8.67
C PHE A 95 2.99 -12.49 -7.90
N LEU A 96 3.16 -12.24 -6.59
CA LEU A 96 4.10 -12.92 -5.69
C LEU A 96 3.50 -13.13 -4.31
N THR A 97 3.80 -14.26 -3.69
CA THR A 97 3.57 -14.46 -2.25
C THR A 97 4.70 -13.85 -1.41
N THR A 98 4.41 -13.59 -0.13
CA THR A 98 5.42 -13.14 0.85
C THR A 98 6.60 -14.12 0.90
N THR A 99 6.33 -15.43 0.95
CA THR A 99 7.34 -16.48 1.00
C THR A 99 8.24 -16.49 -0.24
N GLU A 100 7.67 -16.36 -1.44
CA GLU A 100 8.43 -16.28 -2.68
C GLU A 100 9.32 -15.04 -2.72
N LEU A 101 8.81 -13.87 -2.30
CA LEU A 101 9.61 -12.65 -2.24
C LEU A 101 10.78 -12.79 -1.26
N VAL A 102 10.55 -13.38 -0.08
CA VAL A 102 11.62 -13.65 0.91
C VAL A 102 12.69 -14.56 0.32
N ASN A 103 12.30 -15.65 -0.34
CA ASN A 103 13.24 -16.57 -1.00
C ASN A 103 14.06 -15.86 -2.07
N LEU A 104 13.41 -15.14 -2.99
CA LEU A 104 14.08 -14.45 -4.08
C LEU A 104 15.09 -13.40 -3.58
N LEU A 105 14.77 -12.69 -2.50
CA LEU A 105 15.70 -11.73 -1.89
C LEU A 105 16.89 -12.43 -1.21
N ILE A 106 16.67 -13.56 -0.53
CA ILE A 106 17.74 -14.36 0.06
C ILE A 106 18.65 -14.94 -1.04
N ASP A 107 18.06 -15.48 -2.11
CA ASP A 107 18.80 -15.99 -3.27
C ASP A 107 19.59 -14.88 -3.95
N ARG A 108 19.01 -13.66 -4.04
CA ARG A 108 19.70 -12.49 -4.57
C ARG A 108 20.89 -12.05 -3.72
N PHE A 109 20.82 -12.21 -2.40
CA PHE A 109 21.93 -11.92 -1.49
C PHE A 109 23.11 -12.90 -1.68
N GLU A 110 22.79 -14.16 -1.99
CA GLU A 110 23.76 -15.22 -2.26
C GLU A 110 24.05 -15.41 -3.77
N CYS A 111 23.76 -14.41 -4.60
CA CYS A 111 23.99 -14.48 -6.03
C CYS A 111 25.44 -14.89 -6.37
N THR A 112 25.56 -15.59 -7.49
CA THR A 112 26.82 -16.05 -8.07
C THR A 112 27.11 -15.24 -9.34
N PRO A 113 28.39 -15.02 -9.68
CA PRO A 113 28.73 -14.28 -10.88
C PRO A 113 28.19 -15.01 -12.14
N PRO A 114 27.82 -14.28 -13.19
CA PRO A 114 27.44 -14.87 -14.47
C PRO A 114 28.47 -15.87 -15.00
N VAL A 115 28.00 -17.02 -15.50
CA VAL A 115 28.85 -18.13 -15.99
C VAL A 115 29.78 -17.71 -17.14
N ILE A 116 29.40 -16.65 -17.88
CA ILE A 116 30.16 -16.09 -19.00
C ILE A 116 31.39 -15.29 -18.56
N PHE A 117 31.57 -15.02 -17.27
CA PHE A 117 32.67 -14.19 -16.80
C PHE A 117 34.00 -14.95 -16.76
N ASN A 118 35.06 -14.28 -17.21
CA ASN A 118 36.41 -14.78 -17.04
C ASN A 118 36.86 -14.64 -15.56
N PRO A 119 37.96 -15.32 -15.14
CA PRO A 119 38.40 -15.29 -13.73
C PRO A 119 38.66 -13.89 -13.17
N VAL A 120 39.11 -12.95 -14.00
CA VAL A 120 39.36 -11.55 -13.58
C VAL A 120 38.03 -10.82 -13.34
N GLN A 121 37.05 -10.99 -14.24
CA GLN A 121 35.71 -10.43 -14.10
C GLN A 121 34.97 -11.03 -12.89
N ILE A 122 35.15 -12.32 -12.61
CA ILE A 122 34.60 -12.98 -11.43
C ILE A 122 35.14 -12.35 -10.15
N ALA A 123 36.46 -12.13 -10.07
CA ALA A 123 37.09 -11.49 -8.91
C ALA A 123 36.62 -10.04 -8.73
N GLU A 124 36.48 -9.29 -9.82
CA GLU A 124 35.99 -7.91 -9.78
C GLU A 124 34.51 -7.83 -9.38
N TRP A 125 33.66 -8.69 -9.95
CA TRP A 125 32.24 -8.75 -9.58
C TRP A 125 32.06 -9.12 -8.11
N SER A 126 32.83 -10.11 -7.62
CA SER A 126 32.75 -10.58 -6.24
C SER A 126 33.22 -9.52 -5.23
N SER A 127 34.21 -8.70 -5.60
CA SER A 127 34.75 -7.65 -4.72
C SER A 127 33.99 -6.33 -4.79
N ARG A 128 33.36 -6.00 -5.92
CA ARG A 128 32.72 -4.68 -6.13
C ARG A 128 31.20 -4.72 -6.24
N ILE A 129 30.64 -5.72 -6.90
CA ILE A 129 29.21 -5.75 -7.24
C ILE A 129 28.41 -6.51 -6.18
N LYS A 130 28.86 -7.72 -5.81
CA LYS A 130 28.16 -8.55 -4.81
C LYS A 130 27.93 -7.81 -3.48
N PRO A 131 28.91 -7.08 -2.90
CA PRO A 131 28.67 -6.32 -1.65
C PRO A 131 27.59 -5.25 -1.80
N LEU A 132 27.50 -4.58 -2.95
CA LEU A 132 26.46 -3.58 -3.22
C LEU A 132 25.08 -4.22 -3.30
N VAL A 133 24.95 -5.35 -4.01
CA VAL A 133 23.69 -6.11 -4.10
C VAL A 133 23.24 -6.56 -2.71
N ARG A 134 24.17 -7.08 -1.89
CA ARG A 134 23.89 -7.54 -0.53
C ARG A 134 23.33 -6.42 0.36
N ILE A 135 23.98 -5.24 0.36
CA ILE A 135 23.46 -4.07 1.07
C ILE A 135 22.10 -3.61 0.53
N ARG A 136 21.87 -3.67 -0.80
CA ARG A 136 20.56 -3.34 -1.40
C ARG A 136 19.47 -4.30 -0.91
N VAL A 137 19.74 -5.60 -0.85
CA VAL A 137 18.79 -6.59 -0.31
C VAL A 137 18.43 -6.27 1.14
N LEU A 138 19.43 -6.00 2.00
CA LEU A 138 19.18 -5.65 3.41
C LEU A 138 18.33 -4.38 3.54
N ASN A 139 18.58 -3.37 2.71
CA ASN A 139 17.82 -2.14 2.68
C ASN A 139 16.39 -2.34 2.16
N VAL A 140 16.18 -3.21 1.18
CA VAL A 140 14.85 -3.59 0.70
C VAL A 140 14.07 -4.31 1.80
N PHE A 141 14.68 -5.28 2.51
CA PHE A 141 14.06 -5.91 3.66
C PHE A 141 13.69 -4.90 4.75
N ARG A 142 14.61 -3.99 5.11
CA ARG A 142 14.33 -2.89 6.04
C ARG A 142 13.11 -2.09 5.59
N GLN A 143 13.15 -1.56 4.38
CA GLN A 143 12.12 -0.67 3.86
C GLN A 143 10.77 -1.38 3.81
N TRP A 144 10.77 -2.64 3.38
CA TRP A 144 9.59 -3.48 3.33
C TRP A 144 8.99 -3.68 4.73
N LEU A 145 9.78 -4.08 5.72
CA LEU A 145 9.33 -4.30 7.10
C LEU A 145 8.96 -3.02 7.84
N GLU A 146 9.54 -1.87 7.52
CA GLU A 146 9.20 -0.58 8.13
C GLU A 146 7.89 -0.03 7.57
N SER A 147 7.76 0.02 6.23
CA SER A 147 6.76 0.87 5.57
C SER A 147 5.66 0.12 4.81
N PHE A 148 5.88 -1.15 4.46
CA PHE A 148 4.99 -1.90 3.56
C PHE A 148 4.48 -3.21 4.18
N TRP A 149 5.00 -3.60 5.35
CA TRP A 149 4.54 -4.76 6.10
C TRP A 149 3.29 -4.43 6.90
N ILE A 150 2.16 -4.93 6.41
CA ILE A 150 0.81 -4.58 6.86
C ILE A 150 0.10 -5.77 7.54
N GLU A 151 0.76 -6.93 7.64
CA GLU A 151 0.11 -8.13 8.19
C GLU A 151 -0.23 -7.97 9.68
N PRO A 152 -1.48 -8.29 10.11
CA PRO A 152 -1.91 -8.09 11.48
C PRO A 152 -1.07 -8.92 12.44
N ILE A 153 -0.65 -8.29 13.54
CA ILE A 153 0.05 -8.94 14.64
C ILE A 153 -0.82 -10.08 15.18
N GLY A 154 -0.28 -11.30 15.16
CA GLY A 154 -0.91 -12.49 15.75
C GLY A 154 -1.94 -13.23 14.89
N SER A 155 -2.12 -12.87 13.61
CA SER A 155 -3.21 -13.46 12.81
C SER A 155 -2.83 -14.66 11.94
N ASP A 156 -1.55 -14.94 11.67
CA ASP A 156 -1.17 -16.07 10.82
C ASP A 156 0.18 -16.67 11.23
N ALA A 157 0.23 -17.99 11.44
CA ALA A 157 1.47 -18.71 11.74
C ALA A 157 2.51 -18.50 10.64
N THR A 158 2.04 -18.31 9.40
CA THR A 158 2.83 -18.08 8.20
C THR A 158 3.63 -16.77 8.28
N THR A 159 3.01 -15.68 8.72
CA THR A 159 3.66 -14.36 8.90
C THR A 159 4.84 -14.43 9.87
N THR A 160 4.63 -15.10 11.01
CA THR A 160 5.66 -15.30 12.03
C THR A 160 6.79 -16.18 11.49
N GLN A 161 6.47 -17.23 10.72
CA GLN A 161 7.48 -18.07 10.08
C GLN A 161 8.36 -17.29 9.10
N GLU A 162 7.79 -16.40 8.29
CA GLU A 162 8.58 -15.56 7.38
C GLU A 162 9.50 -14.59 8.13
N LEU A 163 9.03 -13.96 9.22
CA LEU A 163 9.88 -13.12 10.06
C LEU A 163 11.03 -13.91 10.72
N LEU A 164 10.75 -15.12 11.22
CA LEU A 164 11.78 -16.00 11.79
C LEU A 164 12.78 -16.47 10.73
N LYS A 165 12.33 -16.73 9.51
CA LYS A 165 13.18 -17.07 8.38
C LYS A 165 14.13 -15.92 8.03
N ILE A 166 13.61 -14.68 7.92
CA ILE A 166 14.46 -13.50 7.71
C ILE A 166 15.43 -13.34 8.88
N LYS A 167 14.98 -13.50 10.14
CA LYS A 167 15.84 -13.45 11.32
C LYS A 167 17.00 -14.45 11.25
N SER A 168 16.72 -15.71 10.90
CA SER A 168 17.72 -16.76 10.74
C SER A 168 18.73 -16.45 9.62
N PHE A 169 18.24 -15.85 8.53
CA PHE A 169 19.08 -15.37 7.44
C PHE A 169 20.04 -14.28 7.91
N VAL A 170 19.53 -13.25 8.61
CA VAL A 170 20.35 -12.12 9.05
C VAL A 170 21.41 -12.55 10.08
N TYR A 171 21.14 -13.55 10.93
CA TYR A 171 22.14 -14.11 11.84
C TYR A 171 23.31 -14.82 11.15
N ARG A 172 23.14 -15.28 9.91
CA ARG A 172 24.23 -15.90 9.12
C ARG A 172 25.19 -14.87 8.52
N ILE A 173 24.87 -13.58 8.61
CA ILE A 173 25.70 -12.50 8.09
C ILE A 173 26.83 -12.22 9.08
N THR A 174 28.06 -12.56 8.70
CA THR A 174 29.27 -12.39 9.52
C THR A 174 30.17 -11.25 9.05
N ASP A 175 29.89 -10.64 7.90
CA ASP A 175 30.72 -9.58 7.33
C ASP A 175 30.57 -8.27 8.12
N ALA A 176 31.69 -7.68 8.54
CA ALA A 176 31.73 -6.47 9.33
C ALA A 176 31.14 -5.25 8.60
N SER A 177 31.26 -5.20 7.27
CA SER A 177 30.71 -4.12 6.44
C SER A 177 29.17 -4.09 6.44
N GLU A 178 28.54 -5.23 6.68
CA GLU A 178 27.08 -5.42 6.65
C GLU A 178 26.45 -5.38 8.06
N ALA A 179 27.28 -5.49 9.09
CA ALA A 179 26.86 -5.63 10.48
C ALA A 179 25.92 -4.49 10.94
N ALA A 180 26.13 -3.26 10.49
CA ALA A 180 25.26 -2.14 10.84
C ALA A 180 23.84 -2.31 10.27
N ALA A 181 23.72 -2.61 8.97
CA ALA A 181 22.44 -2.83 8.31
C ALA A 181 21.73 -4.07 8.88
N ALA A 182 22.47 -5.15 9.13
CA ALA A 182 21.97 -6.37 9.76
C ALA A 182 21.41 -6.10 11.17
N ARG A 183 22.15 -5.39 12.04
CA ARG A 183 21.68 -5.04 13.39
C ARG A 183 20.39 -4.23 13.36
N GLN A 184 20.35 -3.21 12.51
CA GLN A 184 19.15 -2.38 12.40
C GLN A 184 17.97 -3.21 11.85
N LEU A 185 18.19 -4.19 10.97
CA LEU A 185 17.13 -5.05 10.42
C LEU A 185 16.61 -6.01 11.50
N LEU A 186 17.50 -6.61 12.30
CA LEU A 186 17.13 -7.44 13.45
C LEU A 186 16.27 -6.67 14.45
N SER A 187 16.58 -5.40 14.72
CA SER A 187 15.78 -4.55 15.61
C SER A 187 14.32 -4.44 15.12
N ILE A 188 14.12 -4.21 13.82
CA ILE A 188 12.77 -4.10 13.24
C ILE A 188 12.03 -5.43 13.35
N ILE A 189 12.70 -6.54 12.99
CA ILE A 189 12.11 -7.87 13.05
C ILE A 189 11.68 -8.20 14.48
N GLN A 190 12.51 -7.86 15.47
CA GLN A 190 12.19 -8.08 16.87
C GLN A 190 10.97 -7.27 17.31
N CYS A 191 10.92 -5.97 16.98
CA CYS A 191 9.74 -5.14 17.26
C CYS A 191 8.47 -5.74 16.62
N ARG A 192 8.56 -6.23 15.38
CA ARG A 192 7.43 -6.86 14.67
C ARG A 192 6.98 -8.18 15.32
N LEU A 193 7.92 -9.01 15.77
CA LEU A 193 7.62 -10.26 16.49
C LEU A 193 6.97 -9.99 17.86
N GLU A 194 7.38 -8.93 18.53
CA GLU A 194 6.80 -8.49 19.81
C GLU A 194 5.47 -7.74 19.66
N GLY A 195 5.05 -7.43 18.43
CA GLY A 195 3.84 -6.66 18.16
C GLY A 195 3.99 -5.15 18.39
N VAL A 196 5.22 -4.65 18.54
CA VAL A 196 5.52 -3.22 18.62
C VAL A 196 5.57 -2.67 17.19
N VAL A 197 4.51 -1.99 16.77
CA VAL A 197 4.53 -1.25 15.51
C VAL A 197 5.06 0.15 15.81
N ASP A 198 6.23 0.48 15.29
CA ASP A 198 6.69 1.87 15.18
C ASP A 198 5.90 2.54 14.06
N ILE A 199 4.60 2.73 14.29
CA ILE A 199 3.83 3.65 13.47
C ILE A 199 4.46 4.99 13.83
N LYS A 200 5.27 5.54 12.91
CA LYS A 200 5.50 6.99 12.82
C LYS A 200 4.13 7.62 12.60
N THR A 201 3.34 7.61 13.66
CA THR A 201 1.99 8.10 13.71
C THR A 201 2.23 9.57 13.48
N PHE A 202 1.76 10.06 12.34
CA PHE A 202 1.79 11.47 12.04
C PHE A 202 1.01 12.14 13.18
N GLN A 203 1.71 12.55 14.24
CA GLN A 203 1.12 13.31 15.33
C GLN A 203 0.89 14.68 14.73
N ALA A 204 -0.28 14.83 14.11
CA ALA A 204 -0.74 16.14 13.67
C ALA A 204 -0.63 17.07 14.88
N SER A 205 0.16 18.15 14.73
CA SER A 205 0.27 19.16 15.77
C SER A 205 -1.13 19.70 16.05
N LEU A 206 -1.68 19.35 17.22
CA LEU A 206 -3.02 19.78 17.67
C LEU A 206 -3.10 21.29 17.93
N SER A 207 -1.99 22.02 17.77
CA SER A 207 -1.84 23.44 18.07
C SER A 207 -2.86 24.34 17.38
N ASN A 208 -3.41 23.93 16.22
CA ASN A 208 -4.38 24.70 15.44
C ASN A 208 -5.77 24.03 15.33
N ALA A 209 -6.09 23.05 16.19
CA ALA A 209 -7.38 22.38 16.14
C ALA A 209 -8.54 23.31 16.60
N PRO A 210 -9.64 23.41 15.84
CA PRO A 210 -10.78 24.21 16.25
C PRO A 210 -11.46 23.64 17.51
N LYS A 211 -11.89 24.51 18.42
CA LYS A 211 -12.58 24.09 19.64
C LYS A 211 -13.90 23.35 19.31
N PRO A 212 -14.19 22.19 19.94
CA PRO A 212 -15.45 21.48 19.77
C PRO A 212 -16.65 22.31 20.22
N ILE A 213 -17.76 22.23 19.49
CA ILE A 213 -19.03 22.90 19.85
C ILE A 213 -19.92 21.87 20.56
N LEU A 214 -19.89 21.83 21.89
CA LEU A 214 -20.60 20.81 22.66
C LEU A 214 -22.08 21.16 22.87
N PRO A 215 -23.00 20.18 22.77
CA PRO A 215 -24.38 20.37 23.20
C PRO A 215 -24.43 20.51 24.73
N ARG A 216 -25.37 21.33 25.24
CA ARG A 216 -25.54 21.61 26.69
C ARG A 216 -25.73 20.37 27.57
N LYS A 217 -26.21 19.25 27.00
CA LYS A 217 -26.41 17.96 27.69
C LYS A 217 -25.94 16.82 26.79
N LEU A 218 -24.77 16.25 27.06
CA LEU A 218 -24.24 15.12 26.28
C LEU A 218 -25.04 13.82 26.47
N ASN A 219 -25.71 13.66 27.61
CA ASN A 219 -26.37 12.42 27.99
C ASN A 219 -27.72 12.22 27.26
N LYS A 220 -28.24 13.27 26.60
CA LYS A 220 -29.48 13.27 25.81
C LYS A 220 -29.32 14.19 24.61
N ILE A 221 -28.57 13.73 23.61
CA ILE A 221 -28.38 14.47 22.37
C ILE A 221 -29.69 14.47 21.59
N GLN A 222 -30.28 15.65 21.42
CA GLN A 222 -31.41 15.85 20.53
C GLN A 222 -30.87 16.33 19.19
N PHE A 223 -31.13 15.60 18.11
CA PHE A 223 -30.61 15.89 16.76
C PHE A 223 -30.76 17.37 16.38
N MET A 224 -31.96 17.92 16.52
CA MET A 224 -32.26 19.33 16.19
C MET A 224 -31.54 20.37 17.04
N LYS A 225 -30.90 19.98 18.15
CA LYS A 225 -30.11 20.87 19.03
C LYS A 225 -28.61 20.76 18.81
N VAL A 226 -28.17 19.82 17.97
CA VAL A 226 -26.77 19.72 17.58
C VAL A 226 -26.49 20.82 16.57
N ASP A 227 -25.36 21.50 16.73
CA ASP A 227 -24.93 22.48 15.73
C ASP A 227 -24.56 21.76 14.43
N ALA A 228 -25.04 22.26 13.29
CA ALA A 228 -24.83 21.61 12.00
C ALA A 228 -23.33 21.48 11.66
N LYS A 229 -22.50 22.45 12.07
CA LYS A 229 -21.04 22.42 11.87
C LYS A 229 -20.38 21.35 12.73
N GLU A 230 -20.84 21.18 13.97
CA GLU A 230 -20.28 20.12 14.82
C GLU A 230 -20.67 18.74 14.32
N LEU A 231 -21.92 18.55 13.91
CA LEU A 231 -22.35 17.28 13.34
C LEU A 231 -21.54 16.93 12.08
N ALA A 232 -21.32 17.90 11.19
CA ALA A 232 -20.46 17.73 10.02
C ALA A 232 -19.02 17.36 10.39
N ARG A 233 -18.42 18.03 11.39
CA ARG A 233 -17.07 17.72 11.86
C ARG A 233 -16.95 16.31 12.41
N GLN A 234 -17.87 15.90 13.28
CA GLN A 234 -17.82 14.58 13.90
C GLN A 234 -18.03 13.47 12.87
N LEU A 235 -18.96 13.64 11.92
CA LEU A 235 -19.12 12.70 10.81
C LEU A 235 -17.85 12.61 9.95
N THR A 236 -17.21 13.75 9.66
CA THR A 236 -15.95 13.79 8.91
C THR A 236 -14.82 13.07 9.65
N ILE A 237 -14.68 13.26 10.97
CA ILE A 237 -13.67 12.58 11.78
C ILE A 237 -13.89 11.06 11.78
N LEU A 238 -15.15 10.63 11.91
CA LEU A 238 -15.50 9.20 11.85
C LEU A 238 -15.15 8.60 10.48
N GLU A 239 -15.54 9.26 9.40
CA GLU A 239 -15.24 8.81 8.03
C GLU A 239 -13.73 8.78 7.77
N ALA A 240 -13.00 9.83 8.16
CA ALA A 240 -11.53 9.90 8.04
C ALA A 240 -10.83 8.82 8.87
N SER A 241 -11.35 8.48 10.06
CA SER A 241 -10.81 7.39 10.88
C SER A 241 -10.95 6.01 10.23
N MET A 242 -12.00 5.81 9.43
CA MET A 242 -12.23 4.58 8.67
C MET A 242 -11.38 4.57 7.40
N PHE A 243 -11.31 5.70 6.70
CA PHE A 243 -10.53 5.86 5.48
C PHE A 243 -9.03 5.64 5.73
N ARG A 244 -8.47 6.19 6.81
CA ARG A 244 -7.04 6.02 7.17
C ARG A 244 -6.64 4.58 7.47
N LYS A 245 -7.60 3.70 7.79
CA LYS A 245 -7.32 2.29 8.03
C LYS A 245 -7.22 1.48 6.73
N ILE A 246 -7.74 2.01 5.61
CA ILE A 246 -7.72 1.33 4.32
C ILE A 246 -6.27 1.11 3.87
N GLN A 247 -5.92 -0.16 3.67
CA GLN A 247 -4.59 -0.53 3.24
C GLN A 247 -4.52 -0.62 1.71
N PRO A 248 -3.39 -0.24 1.08
CA PRO A 248 -3.22 -0.38 -0.38
C PRO A 248 -3.51 -1.80 -0.89
N ALA A 249 -3.13 -2.82 -0.11
CA ALA A 249 -3.39 -4.23 -0.44
C ALA A 249 -4.89 -4.56 -0.58
N GLU A 250 -5.76 -3.86 0.14
CA GLU A 250 -7.21 -4.03 0.04
C GLU A 250 -7.80 -3.46 -1.26
N LEU A 251 -7.07 -2.54 -1.89
CA LEU A 251 -7.44 -1.91 -3.15
C LEU A 251 -6.89 -2.68 -4.37
N LEU A 252 -6.13 -3.76 -4.15
CA LEU A 252 -5.62 -4.59 -5.22
C LEU A 252 -6.67 -5.62 -5.67
N ASN A 253 -6.67 -5.92 -6.97
CA ASN A 253 -7.47 -6.99 -7.59
C ASN A 253 -8.98 -6.95 -7.25
N LYS A 254 -9.54 -5.74 -7.09
CA LYS A 254 -10.94 -5.54 -6.71
C LYS A 254 -11.34 -6.39 -5.50
N ALA A 255 -10.44 -6.53 -4.51
CA ALA A 255 -10.63 -7.43 -3.38
C ALA A 255 -11.96 -7.19 -2.63
N TRP A 256 -12.42 -5.94 -2.57
CA TRP A 256 -13.72 -5.57 -1.98
C TRP A 256 -14.96 -6.08 -2.72
N GLN A 257 -14.82 -6.51 -3.98
CA GLN A 257 -15.90 -7.11 -4.78
C GLN A 257 -15.93 -8.65 -4.69
N LYS A 258 -14.90 -9.27 -4.13
CA LYS A 258 -14.83 -10.74 -4.01
C LYS A 258 -15.81 -11.23 -2.95
N LYS A 259 -16.46 -12.36 -3.22
CA LYS A 259 -17.44 -12.97 -2.29
C LYS A 259 -16.75 -13.45 -1.01
N ASN A 260 -17.46 -13.34 0.12
CA ASN A 260 -17.00 -13.92 1.37
C ASN A 260 -17.00 -15.44 1.29
N VAL A 261 -15.85 -16.03 1.62
CA VAL A 261 -15.78 -17.45 1.97
C VAL A 261 -16.00 -17.53 3.49
N VAL A 262 -16.83 -18.46 3.93
CA VAL A 262 -17.34 -18.57 5.32
C VAL A 262 -16.23 -18.73 6.37
N SER A 263 -15.04 -19.19 5.97
CA SER A 263 -13.93 -19.57 6.86
C SER A 263 -12.79 -18.55 7.00
N VAL A 264 -12.83 -17.41 6.29
CA VAL A 264 -11.75 -16.40 6.33
C VAL A 264 -12.36 -15.01 6.52
N PRO A 265 -11.78 -14.13 7.36
CA PRO A 265 -12.14 -12.71 7.37
C PRO A 265 -12.15 -12.19 5.92
N GLY A 266 -13.29 -11.67 5.50
CA GLY A 266 -13.53 -11.33 4.09
C GLY A 266 -12.43 -10.40 3.53
N PRO A 267 -12.10 -10.51 2.24
CA PRO A 267 -11.11 -9.65 1.61
C PRO A 267 -11.52 -8.17 1.77
N ALA A 268 -10.52 -7.30 1.95
CA ALA A 268 -10.67 -5.85 2.11
C ALA A 268 -11.57 -5.40 3.28
N PRO A 269 -11.23 -5.74 4.54
CA PRO A 269 -12.07 -5.46 5.70
C PRO A 269 -12.31 -3.96 5.95
N ASN A 270 -11.30 -3.10 5.78
CA ASN A 270 -11.41 -1.66 6.05
C ASN A 270 -12.17 -0.95 4.93
N VAL A 271 -11.96 -1.34 3.67
CA VAL A 271 -12.75 -0.83 2.53
C VAL A 271 -14.22 -1.14 2.74
N ARG A 272 -14.54 -2.37 3.14
CA ARG A 272 -15.92 -2.79 3.38
C ARG A 272 -16.53 -2.13 4.62
N ALA A 273 -15.73 -1.88 5.65
CA ALA A 273 -16.16 -1.13 6.81
C ALA A 273 -16.52 0.32 6.43
N SER A 274 -15.70 0.97 5.58
CA SER A 274 -15.98 2.30 5.03
C SER A 274 -17.27 2.32 4.19
N ILE A 275 -17.46 1.34 3.30
CA ILE A 275 -18.71 1.20 2.53
C ILE A 275 -19.92 1.00 3.46
N ARG A 276 -19.78 0.14 4.47
CA ARG A 276 -20.86 -0.12 5.45
C ARG A 276 -21.24 1.15 6.21
N PHE A 277 -20.25 1.94 6.62
CA PHE A 277 -20.47 3.22 7.29
C PHE A 277 -21.26 4.18 6.39
N SER A 278 -20.88 4.34 5.12
CA SER A 278 -21.59 5.19 4.16
C SER A 278 -23.05 4.76 3.95
N ASN A 279 -23.29 3.44 3.84
CA ASN A 279 -24.65 2.89 3.74
C ASN A 279 -25.46 3.12 5.02
N GLN A 280 -24.85 2.93 6.18
CA GLN A 280 -25.50 3.18 7.47
C GLN A 280 -25.85 4.65 7.65
N LEU A 281 -24.95 5.56 7.26
CA LEU A 281 -25.21 7.00 7.30
C LEU A 281 -26.39 7.38 6.40
N SER A 282 -26.42 6.86 5.17
CA SER A 282 -27.52 7.09 4.23
C SER A 282 -28.86 6.57 4.78
N ASN A 283 -28.88 5.35 5.32
CA ASN A 283 -30.06 4.76 5.94
C ASN A 283 -30.51 5.51 7.20
N TRP A 284 -29.57 6.01 8.00
CA TRP A 284 -29.86 6.83 9.18
C TRP A 284 -30.53 8.15 8.79
N VAL A 285 -30.05 8.82 7.74
CA VAL A 285 -30.67 10.03 7.20
C VAL A 285 -32.12 9.75 6.76
N VAL A 286 -32.34 8.67 6.01
CA VAL A 286 -33.70 8.27 5.58
C VAL A 286 -34.59 7.97 6.80
N ALA A 287 -34.10 7.20 7.76
CA ALA A 287 -34.84 6.85 8.96
C ALA A 287 -35.21 8.08 9.80
N LEU A 288 -34.29 9.05 9.95
CA LEU A 288 -34.56 10.32 10.64
C LEU A 288 -35.72 11.10 10.01
N VAL A 289 -35.75 11.19 8.68
CA VAL A 289 -36.81 11.91 7.96
C VAL A 289 -38.14 11.17 8.07
N LEU A 290 -38.13 9.84 7.92
CA LEU A 290 -39.35 9.03 7.97
C LEU A 290 -39.94 8.88 9.37
N ALA A 291 -39.11 8.99 10.43
CA ALA A 291 -39.56 8.92 11.81
C ALA A 291 -40.45 10.11 12.23
N GLU A 292 -40.30 11.28 11.59
CA GLU A 292 -41.12 12.46 11.88
C GLU A 292 -42.43 12.42 11.09
N SER A 293 -43.56 12.21 11.79
CA SER A 293 -44.89 12.17 11.17
C SER A 293 -45.43 13.55 10.76
N ASP A 294 -45.07 14.60 11.52
CA ASP A 294 -45.51 15.98 11.27
C ASP A 294 -44.73 16.63 10.11
N LEU A 295 -45.45 17.19 9.14
CA LEU A 295 -44.85 17.79 7.93
C LEU A 295 -43.94 18.98 8.23
N LYS A 296 -44.30 19.81 9.22
CA LYS A 296 -43.53 21.01 9.57
C LYS A 296 -42.21 20.61 10.24
N LYS A 297 -42.25 19.67 11.18
CA LYS A 297 -41.05 19.10 11.82
C LYS A 297 -40.17 18.34 10.83
N ARG A 298 -40.76 17.54 9.94
CA ARG A 298 -40.03 16.83 8.89
C ARG A 298 -39.26 17.79 7.98
N THR A 299 -39.89 18.89 7.56
CA THR A 299 -39.23 19.95 6.78
C THR A 299 -38.05 20.58 7.56
N GLN A 300 -38.19 20.78 8.87
CA GLN A 300 -37.10 21.29 9.71
C GLN A 300 -35.93 20.29 9.80
N VAL A 301 -36.20 18.99 9.95
CA VAL A 301 -35.17 17.94 9.94
C VAL A 301 -34.42 17.93 8.62
N ILE A 302 -35.14 17.95 7.50
CA ILE A 302 -34.53 18.01 6.16
C ILE A 302 -33.68 19.28 6.01
N GLY A 303 -34.20 20.44 6.42
CA GLY A 303 -33.45 21.70 6.37
C GLY A 303 -32.16 21.66 7.21
N HIS A 304 -32.21 21.03 8.40
CA HIS A 304 -31.02 20.85 9.22
C HIS A 304 -30.00 19.92 8.56
N LEU A 305 -30.42 18.81 7.96
CA LEU A 305 -29.55 17.90 7.20
C LEU A 305 -28.89 18.59 5.99
N ILE A 306 -29.63 19.45 5.28
CA ILE A 306 -29.08 20.25 4.17
C ILE A 306 -27.99 21.20 4.68
N ASN A 307 -28.20 21.84 5.84
CA ASN A 307 -27.18 22.70 6.45
C ASN A 307 -25.94 21.92 6.88
N VAL A 308 -26.10 20.69 7.36
CA VAL A 308 -24.96 19.81 7.67
C VAL A 308 -24.17 19.49 6.39
N ALA A 309 -24.86 19.16 5.30
CA ALA A 309 -24.25 18.84 4.02
C ALA A 309 -23.56 20.05 3.35
N SER A 310 -24.11 21.25 3.49
CA SER A 310 -23.46 22.46 2.95
C SER A 310 -22.17 22.80 3.68
N VAL A 311 -22.11 22.55 5.00
CA VAL A 311 -20.89 22.74 5.78
C VAL A 311 -19.83 21.69 5.42
N SER A 312 -20.21 20.44 5.17
CA SER A 312 -19.24 19.39 4.80
C SER A 312 -18.62 19.60 3.42
N GLN A 313 -19.32 20.24 2.47
CA GLN A 313 -18.78 20.58 1.14
C GLN A 313 -17.77 21.74 1.14
N SER A 314 -17.62 22.46 2.25
CA SER A 314 -16.59 23.51 2.37
C SER A 314 -15.18 22.89 2.26
N PRO A 315 -14.23 23.52 1.53
CA PRO A 315 -12.88 22.98 1.31
C PRO A 315 -12.11 22.65 2.60
N VAL A 316 -12.51 23.22 3.74
CA VAL A 316 -11.91 22.99 5.06
C VAL A 316 -12.12 21.55 5.56
N SER A 317 -13.23 20.90 5.18
CA SER A 317 -13.51 19.50 5.57
C SER A 317 -12.62 18.52 4.80
N CYS A 318 -12.40 18.80 3.50
CA CYS A 318 -11.56 17.96 2.65
C CYS A 318 -10.07 18.13 2.98
N SER A 319 -9.62 19.35 3.31
CA SER A 319 -8.26 19.57 3.81
C SER A 319 -7.99 18.89 5.15
N THR A 320 -9.02 18.69 5.99
CA THR A 320 -8.87 17.92 7.23
C THR A 320 -8.60 16.44 6.95
N ILE A 321 -9.19 15.87 5.89
CA ILE A 321 -8.93 14.48 5.46
C ILE A 321 -7.49 14.28 4.95
N VAL A 322 -6.86 15.33 4.40
CA VAL A 322 -5.49 15.26 3.87
C VAL A 322 -4.42 15.63 4.92
N GLN A 323 -4.81 16.34 5.99
CA GLN A 323 -3.87 16.82 7.03
C GLN A 323 -3.94 16.04 8.36
N SER A 324 -4.86 15.08 8.53
CA SER A 324 -4.99 14.23 9.74
C SER A 324 -4.82 12.75 9.42
#